data_AF-A0A0A1UAK3-F1
#
_entry.id   AF-A0A0A1UAK3-F1
#
_cell.length_a   1.000
_cell.length_b   1.000
_cell.length_c   1.000
_cell.angle_alpha   90.00
_cell.angle_beta   90.00
_cell.angle_gamma   90.00
#
_symmetry.space_group_name_H-M   'P 1'
#
loop_
_entity.id
_entity.type
_entity.pdbx_description
1 polymer ?
#
loop_
_entity_poly.entity_id
_entity_poly.type
_entity_poly.pdbx_seq_one_letter_code
_entity_poly.pdbx_strand_id
1 'polypeptide(L)'
;MARLDGYHMMIVSKYFTLFEDFVKLEMLNKKFFKNTEKFHSNPIPLTNINLKYFPNVETLNIYNETDEDFGYEVLTSNTTYPQNVRKLFFKVNVWYEVSYKKYVESSKAFLGKVSFKNLVLINFKDLNSEVISPNIRVIGEKCFRYAPIADIVIPPTVIKIKDNAFENATRLSHISFPQTVWNISQTTCLNCCLYSLNFRFGVTKISSFAFTNNSLSMITLPESLEIIEDMAFANNNLLKDITIPKSVK
;
A
#
# COMPACT_ATOMS: atom_id res chain seq x y z
N MET A 1 -19.58 -31.99 19.15
CA MET A 1 -19.58 -31.12 17.96
C MET A 1 -19.81 -29.68 18.39
N ALA A 2 -18.83 -28.79 18.18
CA ALA A 2 -19.04 -27.36 18.39
C ALA A 2 -20.10 -26.86 17.40
N ARG A 3 -21.11 -26.10 17.87
CA ARG A 3 -22.17 -25.55 17.03
C ARG A 3 -21.83 -24.10 16.67
N LEU A 4 -21.75 -23.79 15.38
CA LEU A 4 -21.53 -22.42 14.88
C LEU A 4 -22.60 -21.47 15.44
N ASP A 5 -22.18 -20.37 16.06
CA ASP A 5 -23.07 -19.33 16.58
C ASP A 5 -23.04 -18.04 15.74
N GLY A 6 -23.73 -17.00 16.22
CA GLY A 6 -23.80 -15.72 15.51
C GLY A 6 -22.46 -14.98 15.40
N TYR A 7 -21.53 -15.16 16.33
CA TYR A 7 -20.19 -14.56 16.24
C TYR A 7 -19.30 -15.32 15.26
N HIS A 8 -19.42 -16.65 15.22
CA HIS A 8 -18.78 -17.44 14.17
C HIS A 8 -19.26 -16.99 12.79
N MET A 9 -20.56 -16.78 12.63
CA MET A 9 -21.11 -16.28 11.37
C MET A 9 -20.71 -14.84 11.06
N MET A 10 -20.58 -13.96 12.05
CA MET A 10 -20.03 -12.62 11.84
C MET A 10 -18.61 -12.69 11.24
N ILE A 11 -17.76 -13.61 11.72
CA ILE A 11 -16.41 -13.82 11.19
C ILE A 11 -16.48 -14.32 9.74
N VAL A 12 -17.32 -15.32 9.46
CA VAL A 12 -17.51 -15.85 8.11
C VAL A 12 -18.04 -14.78 7.15
N SER A 13 -18.97 -13.94 7.59
CA SER A 13 -19.55 -12.87 6.77
C SER A 13 -18.57 -11.77 6.40
N LYS A 14 -17.38 -11.70 7.00
CA LYS A 14 -16.31 -10.79 6.54
C LYS A 14 -15.77 -11.16 5.16
N TYR A 15 -16.02 -12.39 4.70
CA TYR A 15 -15.61 -12.87 3.38
C TYR A 15 -16.70 -12.72 2.32
N PHE A 16 -17.88 -12.23 2.69
CA PHE A 16 -18.93 -11.93 1.73
C PHE A 16 -18.55 -10.69 0.90
N THR A 17 -18.88 -10.72 -0.38
CA THR A 17 -18.56 -9.62 -1.31
C THR A 17 -19.80 -8.85 -1.72
N LEU A 18 -20.99 -9.47 -1.62
CA LEU A 18 -22.26 -8.86 -2.00
C LEU A 18 -23.16 -8.66 -0.78
N PHE A 19 -23.95 -7.60 -0.81
CA PHE A 19 -24.99 -7.36 0.20
C PHE A 19 -26.00 -8.52 0.27
N GLU A 20 -26.33 -9.11 -0.87
CA GLU A 20 -27.24 -10.26 -1.00
C GLU A 20 -26.80 -11.47 -0.16
N ASP A 21 -25.50 -11.66 0.05
CA ASP A 21 -24.98 -12.77 0.85
C ASP A 21 -25.38 -12.64 2.33
N PHE A 22 -25.41 -11.39 2.84
CA PHE A 22 -25.88 -11.10 4.19
C PHE A 22 -27.37 -11.35 4.32
N VAL A 23 -28.16 -10.90 3.34
CA VAL A 23 -29.62 -11.13 3.32
C VAL A 23 -29.92 -12.63 3.31
N LYS A 24 -29.28 -13.39 2.42
CA LYS A 24 -29.41 -14.84 2.34
C LYS A 24 -29.05 -15.51 3.65
N LEU A 25 -27.94 -15.13 4.28
CA LEU A 25 -27.54 -15.69 5.58
C LEU A 25 -28.62 -15.50 6.66
N GLU A 26 -29.17 -14.28 6.77
CA GLU A 26 -30.19 -13.98 7.76
C GLU A 26 -31.52 -14.68 7.47
N MET A 27 -31.85 -14.91 6.19
CA MET A 27 -33.03 -15.66 5.78
C MET A 27 -32.89 -17.18 5.95
N LEU A 28 -31.68 -17.72 5.82
CA LEU A 28 -31.42 -19.16 5.91
C LEU A 28 -31.64 -19.72 7.32
N ASN A 29 -31.31 -18.96 8.36
CA ASN A 29 -31.42 -19.43 9.73
C ASN A 29 -31.67 -18.28 10.72
N LYS A 30 -32.76 -18.37 11.49
CA LYS A 30 -33.12 -17.40 12.53
C LYS A 30 -32.00 -17.18 13.56
N LYS A 31 -31.12 -18.17 13.78
CA LYS A 31 -29.94 -18.03 14.66
C LYS A 31 -28.98 -16.94 14.20
N PHE A 32 -28.94 -16.66 12.91
CA PHE A 32 -28.05 -15.67 12.30
C PHE A 32 -28.78 -14.37 11.96
N PHE A 33 -30.06 -14.25 12.33
CA PHE A 33 -30.79 -12.99 12.23
C PHE A 33 -30.04 -11.86 12.95
N LYS A 34 -30.05 -10.65 12.38
CA LYS A 34 -29.30 -9.49 12.90
C LYS A 34 -27.80 -9.76 12.97
N ASN A 35 -27.25 -10.41 11.95
CA ASN A 35 -25.80 -10.56 11.82
C ASN A 35 -25.16 -9.21 11.47
N THR A 36 -25.81 -8.42 10.62
CA THR A 36 -25.33 -7.10 10.21
C THR A 36 -25.26 -6.09 11.35
N GLU A 37 -26.12 -6.20 12.37
CA GLU A 37 -26.08 -5.37 13.58
C GLU A 37 -24.78 -5.51 14.39
N LYS A 38 -24.02 -6.59 14.19
CA LYS A 38 -22.78 -6.85 14.92
C LYS A 38 -21.57 -6.11 14.36
N PHE A 39 -21.71 -5.44 13.21
CA PHE A 39 -20.62 -4.74 12.53
C PHE A 39 -20.55 -3.26 12.96
N HIS A 40 -19.41 -2.86 13.53
CA HIS A 40 -19.09 -1.46 13.82
C HIS A 40 -18.32 -0.75 12.69
N SER A 41 -17.86 -1.53 11.71
CA SER A 41 -17.33 -1.05 10.44
C SER A 41 -17.93 -1.87 9.31
N ASN A 42 -18.28 -1.23 8.20
CA ASN A 42 -18.91 -1.93 7.09
C ASN A 42 -17.98 -2.98 6.46
N PRO A 43 -18.42 -4.24 6.33
CA PRO A 43 -17.61 -5.32 5.74
C PRO A 43 -17.55 -5.26 4.20
N ILE A 44 -18.49 -4.56 3.59
CA ILE A 44 -18.62 -4.35 2.14
C ILE A 44 -18.87 -2.86 1.85
N PRO A 45 -18.69 -2.37 0.61
CA PRO A 45 -19.12 -1.03 0.24
C PRO A 45 -20.59 -0.80 0.59
N LEU A 46 -20.87 0.32 1.27
CA LEU A 46 -22.23 0.72 1.59
C LEU A 46 -22.72 1.78 0.62
N THR A 47 -24.03 1.84 0.45
CA THR A 47 -24.75 2.90 -0.25
C THR A 47 -25.88 3.41 0.64
N ASN A 48 -26.48 4.54 0.29
CA ASN A 48 -27.67 5.04 0.99
C ASN A 48 -28.83 4.04 1.06
N ILE A 49 -28.87 3.09 0.14
CA ILE A 49 -29.91 2.06 0.07
C ILE A 49 -29.68 0.97 1.12
N ASN A 50 -28.44 0.48 1.25
CA ASN A 50 -28.12 -0.68 2.09
C ASN A 50 -27.62 -0.33 3.50
N LEU A 51 -27.23 0.93 3.73
CA LEU A 51 -26.71 1.41 5.01
C LEU A 51 -27.66 1.15 6.19
N LYS A 52 -28.98 1.21 5.95
CA LYS A 52 -30.00 0.95 6.96
C LYS A 52 -29.95 -0.46 7.56
N TYR A 53 -29.39 -1.43 6.83
CA TYR A 53 -29.22 -2.80 7.31
C TYR A 53 -27.99 -2.96 8.20
N PHE A 54 -27.10 -1.97 8.26
CA PHE A 54 -25.91 -1.94 9.12
C PHE A 54 -26.03 -0.81 10.15
N PRO A 55 -26.97 -0.90 11.12
CA PRO A 55 -27.34 0.24 11.97
C PRO A 55 -26.21 0.69 12.90
N ASN A 56 -25.32 -0.22 13.31
CA ASN A 56 -24.27 0.04 14.29
C ASN A 56 -22.90 0.39 13.66
N VAL A 57 -22.86 0.64 12.34
CA VAL A 57 -21.62 1.06 11.66
C VAL A 57 -21.30 2.52 12.03
N GLU A 58 -20.20 2.66 12.75
CA GLU A 58 -19.63 3.94 13.20
C GLU A 58 -18.36 4.29 12.42
N THR A 59 -17.66 3.29 11.89
CA THR A 59 -16.47 3.46 11.05
C THR A 59 -16.79 3.11 9.60
N LEU A 60 -16.74 4.10 8.72
CA LEU A 60 -16.89 3.87 7.28
C LEU A 60 -15.54 3.42 6.70
N ASN A 61 -15.53 2.26 6.05
CA ASN A 61 -14.45 1.78 5.21
C ASN A 61 -14.83 2.03 3.75
N ILE A 62 -14.00 2.78 3.04
CA ILE A 62 -14.11 3.04 1.61
C ILE A 62 -13.06 2.17 0.92
N TYR A 63 -13.51 1.22 0.10
CA TYR A 63 -12.67 0.20 -0.51
C TYR A 63 -12.23 0.55 -1.93
N ASN A 64 -12.98 1.40 -2.65
CA ASN A 64 -12.67 1.86 -4.01
C ASN A 64 -12.95 3.36 -4.20
N GLU A 65 -12.38 3.96 -5.26
CA GLU A 65 -12.61 5.37 -5.63
C GLU A 65 -14.08 5.69 -5.94
N THR A 66 -14.86 4.68 -6.34
CA THR A 66 -16.27 4.81 -6.74
C THR A 66 -17.25 4.50 -5.61
N ASP A 67 -16.76 4.08 -4.44
CA ASP A 67 -17.62 3.78 -3.30
C ASP A 67 -18.25 5.07 -2.77
N GLU A 68 -19.48 4.98 -2.28
CA GLU A 68 -20.16 6.12 -1.70
C GLU A 68 -19.44 6.59 -0.42
N ASP A 69 -19.06 7.87 -0.41
CA ASP A 69 -18.36 8.48 0.73
C ASP A 69 -19.30 9.25 1.66
N PHE A 70 -20.61 9.25 1.37
CA PHE A 70 -21.65 9.91 2.16
C PHE A 70 -21.42 11.43 2.35
N GLY A 71 -20.89 12.09 1.31
CA GLY A 71 -20.65 13.53 1.30
C GLY A 71 -19.42 13.93 2.12
N TYR A 72 -18.49 12.99 2.33
CA TYR A 72 -17.17 13.34 2.83
C TYR A 72 -16.29 13.93 1.72
N GLU A 73 -16.65 13.84 0.45
CA GLU A 73 -15.87 14.41 -0.67
C GLU A 73 -14.38 13.99 -0.59
N VAL A 74 -14.12 12.75 -0.20
CA VAL A 74 -12.78 12.34 0.25
C VAL A 74 -11.77 12.50 -0.88
N LEU A 75 -12.17 12.24 -2.14
CA LEU A 75 -11.31 12.35 -3.32
C LEU A 75 -12.00 12.77 -4.64
N THR A 76 -13.25 13.22 -4.62
CA THR A 76 -13.96 13.61 -5.85
C THR A 76 -14.00 15.12 -6.03
N SER A 77 -13.27 15.62 -7.03
CA SER A 77 -13.77 16.72 -7.84
C SER A 77 -14.98 16.21 -8.64
N ASN A 78 -16.17 16.74 -8.39
CA ASN A 78 -17.37 16.67 -9.24
C ASN A 78 -18.38 15.52 -9.06
N THR A 79 -18.74 15.15 -7.83
CA THR A 79 -20.05 14.52 -7.60
C THR A 79 -20.92 15.45 -6.76
N THR A 80 -21.94 16.04 -7.39
CA THR A 80 -23.01 16.76 -6.70
C THR A 80 -23.83 15.76 -5.89
N TYR A 81 -23.41 15.51 -4.66
CA TYR A 81 -24.24 14.78 -3.70
C TYR A 81 -25.44 15.65 -3.33
N PRO A 82 -26.68 15.14 -3.37
CA PRO A 82 -27.81 15.85 -2.80
C PRO A 82 -27.49 16.11 -1.31
N GLN A 83 -27.52 17.39 -0.89
CA GLN A 83 -27.04 17.84 0.43
C GLN A 83 -27.74 17.19 1.64
N ASN A 84 -28.80 16.41 1.40
CA ASN A 84 -29.65 15.80 2.41
C ASN A 84 -29.23 14.39 2.85
N VAL A 85 -28.04 13.89 2.47
CA VAL A 85 -27.62 12.49 2.77
C VAL A 85 -26.35 12.36 3.60
N ARG A 86 -25.91 13.45 4.24
CA ARG A 86 -24.70 13.40 5.07
C ARG A 86 -24.95 12.58 6.34
N LYS A 87 -24.60 11.29 6.32
CA LYS A 87 -24.43 10.49 7.54
C LYS A 87 -23.05 10.77 8.13
N LEU A 88 -23.02 11.19 9.39
CA LEU A 88 -21.76 11.37 10.11
C LEU A 88 -21.30 10.02 10.68
N PHE A 89 -20.12 9.61 10.27
CA PHE A 89 -19.37 8.49 10.86
C PHE A 89 -18.36 9.02 11.88
N PHE A 90 -18.09 8.22 12.91
CA PHE A 90 -17.06 8.51 13.90
C PHE A 90 -15.67 8.58 13.25
N LYS A 91 -15.41 7.65 12.31
CA LYS A 91 -14.16 7.54 11.57
C LYS A 91 -14.40 7.09 10.14
N VAL A 92 -13.56 7.55 9.22
CA VAL A 92 -13.52 7.08 7.83
C VAL A 92 -12.13 6.52 7.53
N ASN A 93 -12.08 5.30 7.00
CA ASN A 93 -10.85 4.66 6.54
C ASN A 93 -10.92 4.50 5.01
N VAL A 94 -9.91 5.02 4.33
CA VAL A 94 -9.72 4.81 2.89
C VAL A 94 -8.72 3.69 2.68
N TRP A 95 -9.18 2.59 2.09
CA TRP A 95 -8.40 1.36 1.92
C TRP A 95 -7.79 1.20 0.53
N TYR A 96 -8.30 1.85 -0.51
CA TYR A 96 -7.66 1.81 -1.83
C TYR A 96 -6.37 2.66 -1.87
N GLU A 97 -5.58 2.45 -2.93
CA GLU A 97 -4.37 3.23 -3.19
C GLU A 97 -4.72 4.69 -3.51
N VAL A 98 -4.18 5.63 -2.73
CA VAL A 98 -4.38 7.07 -2.94
C VAL A 98 -3.03 7.74 -3.16
N SER A 99 -2.94 8.59 -4.20
CA SER A 99 -1.70 9.33 -4.45
C SER A 99 -1.41 10.33 -3.33
N TYR A 100 -0.13 10.46 -2.97
CA TYR A 100 0.30 11.39 -1.92
C TYR A 100 -0.09 12.84 -2.25
N LYS A 101 -0.05 13.22 -3.53
CA LYS A 101 -0.56 14.51 -4.01
C LYS A 101 -2.03 14.73 -3.66
N LYS A 102 -2.92 13.81 -4.05
CA LYS A 102 -4.36 13.87 -3.71
C LYS A 102 -4.57 13.94 -2.20
N TYR A 103 -3.78 13.18 -1.43
CA TYR A 103 -3.82 13.23 0.04
C TYR A 103 -3.47 14.62 0.59
N VAL A 104 -2.38 15.24 0.14
CA VAL A 104 -1.98 16.58 0.59
C VAL A 104 -3.05 17.62 0.22
N GLU A 105 -3.59 17.55 -1.00
CA GLU A 105 -4.65 18.43 -1.49
C GLU A 105 -5.96 18.29 -0.67
N SER A 106 -6.34 17.06 -0.31
CA SER A 106 -7.56 16.75 0.46
C SER A 106 -7.41 16.93 1.98
N SER A 107 -6.19 16.83 2.53
CA SER A 107 -5.93 16.84 3.97
C SER A 107 -6.42 18.10 4.70
N LYS A 108 -6.53 19.23 4.00
CA LYS A 108 -7.05 20.50 4.58
C LYS A 108 -8.55 20.45 4.88
N ALA A 109 -9.31 19.53 4.27
CA ALA A 109 -10.76 19.44 4.43
C ALA A 109 -11.19 18.53 5.60
N PHE A 110 -10.31 17.66 6.10
CA PHE A 110 -10.68 16.60 7.04
C PHE A 110 -9.93 16.70 8.36
N LEU A 111 -10.58 17.26 9.38
CA LEU A 111 -10.13 17.33 10.78
C LEU A 111 -9.96 15.94 11.43
N GLY A 112 -8.92 15.19 11.05
CA GLY A 112 -8.49 13.94 11.71
C GLY A 112 -9.46 12.75 11.63
N LYS A 113 -10.65 12.91 11.02
CA LYS A 113 -11.67 11.86 10.90
C LYS A 113 -11.39 10.86 9.77
N VAL A 114 -10.64 11.27 8.74
CA VAL A 114 -10.30 10.43 7.59
C VAL A 114 -8.88 9.90 7.76
N SER A 115 -8.70 8.59 7.61
CA SER A 115 -7.40 7.95 7.62
C SER A 115 -7.16 7.14 6.35
N PHE A 116 -6.03 7.40 5.70
CA PHE A 116 -5.62 6.72 4.48
C PHE A 116 -4.70 5.55 4.83
N LYS A 117 -5.06 4.35 4.38
CA LYS A 117 -4.30 3.13 4.73
C LYS A 117 -3.19 2.83 3.74
N ASN A 118 -3.33 3.25 2.49
CA ASN A 118 -2.45 2.93 1.37
C ASN A 118 -2.08 4.18 0.56
N LEU A 119 -1.21 5.03 1.10
CA LEU A 119 -0.69 6.18 0.37
C LEU A 119 0.46 5.78 -0.56
N VAL A 120 0.39 6.27 -1.80
CA VAL A 120 1.34 5.98 -2.88
C VAL A 120 2.04 7.28 -3.28
N LEU A 121 3.37 7.31 -3.21
CA LEU A 121 4.16 8.39 -3.79
C LEU A 121 4.39 8.10 -5.27
N ILE A 122 3.79 8.90 -6.16
CA ILE A 122 3.85 8.66 -7.61
C ILE A 122 4.92 9.53 -8.28
N ASN A 123 5.23 10.70 -7.70
CA ASN A 123 6.23 11.62 -8.21
C ASN A 123 6.99 12.23 -7.04
N PHE A 124 8.32 12.14 -7.06
CA PHE A 124 9.15 12.73 -6.01
C PHE A 124 8.94 14.24 -5.84
N LYS A 125 8.49 14.94 -6.90
CA LYS A 125 8.17 16.38 -6.87
C LYS A 125 6.96 16.71 -5.99
N ASP A 126 6.17 15.72 -5.60
CA ASP A 126 5.05 15.89 -4.67
C ASP A 126 5.52 15.97 -3.20
N LEU A 127 6.81 15.73 -2.94
CA LEU A 127 7.40 15.89 -1.62
C LEU A 127 7.80 17.36 -1.39
N ASN A 128 7.43 17.91 -0.23
CA ASN A 128 7.85 19.25 0.20
C ASN A 128 9.29 19.30 0.76
N SER A 129 9.93 18.14 0.91
CA SER A 129 11.29 17.96 1.43
C SER A 129 11.88 16.66 0.86
N GLU A 130 13.18 16.46 0.97
CA GLU A 130 13.83 15.20 0.56
C GLU A 130 13.46 14.00 1.45
N VAL A 131 12.71 14.22 2.54
CA VAL A 131 12.22 13.17 3.44
C VAL A 131 10.86 12.63 2.99
N ILE A 132 10.79 11.32 2.76
CA ILE A 132 9.54 10.60 2.49
C ILE A 132 8.69 10.55 3.78
N SER A 133 7.44 11.00 3.69
CA SER A 133 6.49 10.97 4.81
C SER A 133 6.30 9.54 5.35
N PRO A 134 6.25 9.34 6.69
CA PRO A 134 6.03 8.04 7.29
C PRO A 134 4.65 7.45 6.98
N ASN A 135 3.71 8.22 6.42
CA ASN A 135 2.40 7.69 6.03
C ASN A 135 2.40 6.98 4.66
N ILE A 136 3.49 7.10 3.89
CA ILE A 136 3.62 6.47 2.57
C ILE A 136 3.85 4.97 2.73
N ARG A 137 3.06 4.17 2.01
CA ARG A 137 3.16 2.70 2.00
C ARG A 137 3.78 2.16 0.72
N VAL A 138 3.66 2.90 -0.38
CA VAL A 138 4.12 2.45 -1.70
C VAL A 138 4.90 3.56 -2.39
N ILE A 139 6.08 3.22 -2.91
CA ILE A 139 6.77 4.05 -3.90
C ILE A 139 6.32 3.58 -5.28
N GLY A 140 5.73 4.51 -6.03
CA GLY A 140 5.12 4.28 -7.33
C GLY A 140 6.12 3.98 -8.44
N GLU A 141 5.60 3.50 -9.57
CA GLU A 141 6.40 3.22 -10.76
C GLU A 141 7.08 4.51 -11.24
N LYS A 142 8.37 4.46 -11.55
CA LYS A 142 9.15 5.62 -12.04
C LYS A 142 9.14 6.85 -11.11
N CYS A 143 8.79 6.69 -9.83
CA CYS A 143 8.56 7.80 -8.91
C CYS A 143 9.75 8.77 -8.77
N PHE A 144 10.96 8.24 -8.71
CA PHE A 144 12.24 8.94 -8.64
C PHE A 144 13.05 8.76 -9.93
N ARG A 145 12.41 8.44 -11.06
CA ARG A 145 13.11 8.31 -12.34
C ARG A 145 13.75 9.63 -12.74
N TYR A 146 15.04 9.63 -13.05
CA TYR A 146 15.84 10.84 -13.31
C TYR A 146 15.83 11.86 -12.16
N ALA A 147 15.51 11.45 -10.94
CA ALA A 147 15.49 12.37 -9.81
C ALA A 147 16.93 12.82 -9.48
N PRO A 148 17.17 14.13 -9.26
CA PRO A 148 18.50 14.66 -8.97
C PRO A 148 18.89 14.46 -7.49
N ILE A 149 18.57 13.31 -6.90
CA ILE A 149 18.78 12.97 -5.49
C ILE A 149 20.13 12.28 -5.27
N ALA A 150 20.85 12.66 -4.23
CA ALA A 150 22.15 12.06 -3.88
C ALA A 150 22.01 10.84 -2.97
N ASP A 151 21.08 10.92 -2.02
CA ASP A 151 20.81 9.90 -1.01
C ASP A 151 19.31 9.87 -0.72
N ILE A 152 18.79 8.69 -0.37
CA ILE A 152 17.40 8.56 0.05
C ILE A 152 17.22 7.52 1.16
N VAL A 153 16.48 7.91 2.20
CA VAL A 153 16.07 7.01 3.27
C VAL A 153 14.60 6.65 3.08
N ILE A 154 14.34 5.38 2.76
CA ILE A 154 12.99 4.87 2.62
C ILE A 154 12.44 4.49 4.00
N PRO A 155 11.29 5.04 4.44
CA PRO A 155 10.78 4.81 5.78
C PRO A 155 10.28 3.37 5.95
N PRO A 156 10.29 2.83 7.19
CA PRO A 156 9.88 1.46 7.49
C PRO A 156 8.39 1.18 7.25
N THR A 157 7.60 2.20 6.93
CA THR A 157 6.18 2.07 6.58
C THR A 157 5.96 1.69 5.11
N VAL A 158 6.97 1.86 4.26
CA VAL A 158 6.94 1.46 2.85
C VAL A 158 7.02 -0.05 2.76
N ILE A 159 5.96 -0.68 2.24
CA ILE A 159 5.86 -2.13 2.06
C ILE A 159 6.14 -2.56 0.61
N LYS A 160 6.12 -1.61 -0.34
CA LYS A 160 6.28 -1.91 -1.77
C LYS A 160 6.98 -0.78 -2.51
N ILE A 161 7.90 -1.14 -3.39
CA ILE A 161 8.56 -0.24 -4.34
C ILE A 161 8.25 -0.82 -5.73
N LYS A 162 7.54 -0.07 -6.58
CA LYS A 162 7.15 -0.52 -7.93
C LYS A 162 8.32 -0.42 -8.91
N ASP A 163 8.15 -0.97 -10.11
CA ASP A 163 9.18 -1.04 -11.14
C ASP A 163 9.76 0.34 -11.49
N ASN A 164 11.04 0.36 -11.87
CA ASN A 164 11.76 1.56 -12.33
C ASN A 164 11.77 2.72 -11.31
N ALA A 165 11.46 2.50 -10.04
CA ALA A 165 11.21 3.57 -9.07
C ALA A 165 12.36 4.59 -9.00
N PHE A 166 13.62 4.17 -9.10
CA PHE A 166 14.81 5.04 -9.06
C PHE A 166 15.60 5.02 -10.37
N GLU A 167 15.04 4.50 -11.46
CA GLU A 167 15.76 4.32 -12.72
C GLU A 167 16.38 5.64 -13.22
N ASN A 168 17.67 5.61 -13.58
CA ASN A 168 18.47 6.77 -14.02
C ASN A 168 18.55 7.92 -12.99
N ALA A 169 18.37 7.66 -11.70
CA ALA A 169 18.73 8.63 -10.65
C ALA A 169 20.26 8.69 -10.52
N THR A 170 20.96 9.25 -11.51
CA THR A 170 22.42 9.17 -11.70
C THR A 170 23.27 9.82 -10.60
N ARG A 171 22.65 10.48 -9.63
CA ARG A 171 23.33 11.05 -8.45
C ARG A 171 23.18 10.17 -7.21
N LEU A 172 22.33 9.13 -7.24
CA LEU A 172 21.94 8.34 -6.09
C LEU A 172 23.05 7.36 -5.67
N SER A 173 23.88 7.80 -4.75
CA SER A 173 25.02 7.03 -4.27
C SER A 173 24.68 6.06 -3.13
N HIS A 174 23.66 6.38 -2.32
CA HIS A 174 23.18 5.53 -1.23
C HIS A 174 21.66 5.41 -1.20
N ILE A 175 21.19 4.18 -0.99
CA ILE A 175 19.79 3.85 -0.74
C ILE A 175 19.70 2.87 0.43
N SER A 176 18.84 3.17 1.40
CA SER A 176 18.54 2.25 2.50
C SER A 176 17.13 1.69 2.33
N PHE A 177 17.03 0.40 1.99
CA PHE A 177 15.75 -0.31 1.93
C PHE A 177 15.22 -0.67 3.33
N PRO A 178 13.92 -0.54 3.59
CA PRO A 178 13.33 -0.93 4.87
C PRO A 178 13.12 -2.44 4.94
N GLN A 179 13.03 -3.00 6.16
CA GLN A 179 12.80 -4.44 6.41
C GLN A 179 11.44 -4.94 5.88
N THR A 180 10.52 -4.02 5.62
CA THR A 180 9.16 -4.28 5.12
C THR A 180 9.10 -4.52 3.62
N VAL A 181 10.18 -4.31 2.88
CA VAL A 181 10.24 -4.56 1.44
C VAL A 181 10.83 -5.94 1.21
N TRP A 182 9.97 -6.88 0.78
CA TRP A 182 10.38 -8.27 0.52
C TRP A 182 10.87 -8.51 -0.90
N ASN A 183 10.43 -7.70 -1.87
CA ASN A 183 10.80 -7.84 -3.28
C ASN A 183 11.39 -6.54 -3.82
N ILE A 184 12.57 -6.63 -4.45
CA ILE A 184 13.13 -5.54 -5.24
C ILE A 184 12.68 -5.74 -6.69
N SER A 185 11.87 -4.79 -7.17
CA SER A 185 11.18 -4.85 -8.45
C SER A 185 12.12 -4.64 -9.65
N GLN A 186 11.63 -4.89 -10.87
CA GLN A 186 12.43 -4.82 -12.09
C GLN A 186 13.00 -3.42 -12.30
N THR A 187 14.30 -3.34 -12.64
CA THR A 187 15.01 -2.06 -12.91
C THR A 187 14.93 -1.01 -11.80
N THR A 188 14.64 -1.41 -10.55
CA THR A 188 14.38 -0.48 -9.43
C THR A 188 15.46 0.61 -9.30
N CYS A 189 16.73 0.25 -9.39
CA CYS A 189 17.90 1.13 -9.32
C CYS A 189 18.84 0.95 -10.53
N LEU A 190 18.28 0.84 -11.74
CA LEU A 190 19.07 0.85 -12.97
C LEU A 190 19.75 2.23 -13.15
N ASN A 191 21.05 2.28 -13.44
CA ASN A 191 21.80 3.52 -13.70
C ASN A 191 21.75 4.56 -12.55
N CYS A 192 21.94 4.16 -11.28
CA CYS A 192 21.85 5.06 -10.12
C CYS A 192 23.18 5.58 -9.56
N CYS A 193 24.33 5.01 -9.96
CA CYS A 193 25.66 5.28 -9.37
C CYS A 193 25.82 4.82 -7.91
N LEU A 194 25.05 3.82 -7.48
CA LEU A 194 25.17 3.24 -6.12
C LEU A 194 26.57 2.68 -5.88
N TYR A 195 27.16 2.98 -4.71
CA TYR A 195 28.50 2.50 -4.34
C TYR A 195 28.50 1.25 -3.46
N SER A 196 27.48 1.14 -2.60
CA SER A 196 27.31 -0.01 -1.71
C SER A 196 25.84 -0.35 -1.55
N LEU A 197 25.55 -1.63 -1.30
CA LEU A 197 24.21 -2.09 -0.94
C LEU A 197 24.28 -2.96 0.31
N ASN A 198 23.43 -2.61 1.27
CA ASN A 198 23.20 -3.41 2.46
C ASN A 198 21.69 -3.64 2.59
N PHE A 199 21.26 -4.86 2.24
CA PHE A 199 19.88 -5.26 2.43
C PHE A 199 19.65 -5.62 3.89
N ARG A 200 18.65 -5.00 4.51
CA ARG A 200 18.16 -5.48 5.81
C ARG A 200 17.37 -6.78 5.59
N PHE A 201 17.27 -7.59 6.65
CA PHE A 201 16.46 -8.82 6.65
C PHE A 201 15.11 -8.61 5.97
N GLY A 202 14.69 -9.55 5.11
CA GLY A 202 13.37 -9.54 4.51
C GLY A 202 13.36 -9.63 2.98
N VAL A 203 14.41 -9.20 2.27
CA VAL A 203 14.41 -9.34 0.81
C VAL A 203 14.50 -10.82 0.43
N THR A 204 13.48 -11.32 -0.27
CA THR A 204 13.36 -12.68 -0.78
C THR A 204 13.63 -12.77 -2.28
N LYS A 205 13.43 -11.66 -3.02
CA LYS A 205 13.64 -11.62 -4.48
C LYS A 205 14.27 -10.31 -4.93
N ILE A 206 15.24 -10.42 -5.83
CA ILE A 206 15.81 -9.30 -6.60
C ILE A 206 15.52 -9.56 -8.08
N SER A 207 14.66 -8.73 -8.67
CA SER A 207 14.19 -8.91 -10.05
C SER A 207 15.19 -8.46 -11.12
N SER A 208 14.89 -8.79 -12.38
CA SER A 208 15.80 -8.54 -13.49
C SER A 208 16.21 -7.08 -13.58
N PHE A 209 17.49 -6.87 -13.86
CA PHE A 209 18.11 -5.55 -14.01
C PHE A 209 18.01 -4.60 -12.80
N ALA A 210 17.62 -5.06 -11.61
CA ALA A 210 17.31 -4.20 -10.47
C ALA A 210 18.45 -3.24 -10.07
N PHE A 211 19.71 -3.66 -10.18
CA PHE A 211 20.90 -2.89 -9.83
C PHE A 211 21.94 -2.87 -10.97
N THR A 212 21.50 -2.99 -12.23
CA THR A 212 22.39 -2.93 -13.39
C THR A 212 23.01 -1.53 -13.56
N ASN A 213 24.26 -1.48 -14.07
CA ASN A 213 24.99 -0.25 -14.39
C ASN A 213 25.13 0.68 -13.17
N ASN A 214 25.64 0.16 -12.05
CA ASN A 214 25.99 0.96 -10.88
C ASN A 214 27.50 0.91 -10.63
N SER A 215 27.94 1.56 -9.56
CA SER A 215 29.33 1.62 -9.13
C SER A 215 29.56 0.76 -7.88
N LEU A 216 28.82 -0.35 -7.76
CA LEU A 216 28.84 -1.16 -6.54
C LEU A 216 30.23 -1.76 -6.35
N SER A 217 30.84 -1.47 -5.20
CA SER A 217 32.11 -2.07 -4.78
C SER A 217 31.93 -3.18 -3.75
N MET A 218 30.83 -3.09 -2.99
CA MET A 218 30.47 -4.04 -1.94
C MET A 218 28.96 -4.24 -1.89
N ILE A 219 28.53 -5.50 -1.73
CA ILE A 219 27.13 -5.88 -1.57
C ILE A 219 27.05 -6.92 -0.47
N THR A 220 26.15 -6.72 0.49
CA THR A 220 25.76 -7.75 1.46
C THR A 220 24.35 -8.23 1.12
N LEU A 221 24.24 -9.45 0.60
CA LEU A 221 22.97 -10.11 0.31
C LEU A 221 22.37 -10.68 1.62
N PRO A 222 21.04 -10.61 1.83
CA PRO A 222 20.42 -11.12 3.04
C PRO A 222 20.22 -12.64 2.97
N GLU A 223 20.32 -13.33 4.10
CA GLU A 223 20.08 -14.79 4.22
C GLU A 223 18.65 -15.22 3.83
N SER A 224 17.71 -14.28 3.76
CA SER A 224 16.34 -14.53 3.29
C SER A 224 16.20 -14.58 1.77
N LEU A 225 17.26 -14.22 1.02
CA LEU A 225 17.20 -14.08 -0.44
C LEU A 225 17.07 -15.45 -1.11
N GLU A 226 16.01 -15.65 -1.88
CA GLU A 226 15.74 -16.92 -2.57
C GLU A 226 15.96 -16.83 -4.08
N ILE A 227 15.75 -15.66 -4.67
CA ILE A 227 15.74 -15.47 -6.12
C ILE A 227 16.55 -14.23 -6.52
N ILE A 228 17.50 -14.42 -7.43
CA ILE A 228 18.20 -13.35 -8.17
C ILE A 228 17.92 -13.58 -9.64
N GLU A 229 17.20 -12.66 -10.29
CA GLU A 229 16.87 -12.77 -11.70
C GLU A 229 17.96 -12.20 -12.62
N ASP A 230 17.79 -12.42 -13.92
CA ASP A 230 18.75 -12.09 -14.97
C ASP A 230 19.27 -10.65 -14.88
N MET A 231 20.59 -10.53 -15.00
CA MET A 231 21.29 -9.24 -15.07
C MET A 231 21.08 -8.32 -13.86
N ALA A 232 20.52 -8.81 -12.74
CA ALA A 232 20.21 -8.00 -11.56
C ALA A 232 21.38 -7.11 -11.09
N PHE A 233 22.61 -7.59 -11.19
CA PHE A 233 23.84 -6.86 -10.83
C PHE A 233 24.80 -6.64 -12.01
N ALA A 234 24.33 -6.73 -13.26
CA ALA A 234 25.18 -6.56 -14.44
C ALA A 234 25.88 -5.19 -14.47
N ASN A 235 27.08 -5.13 -15.05
CA ASN A 235 27.87 -3.90 -15.25
C ASN A 235 28.19 -3.14 -13.95
N ASN A 236 28.47 -3.86 -12.86
CA ASN A 236 29.04 -3.32 -11.63
C ASN A 236 30.54 -3.61 -11.59
N ASN A 237 31.33 -2.85 -12.36
CA ASN A 237 32.74 -3.18 -12.62
C ASN A 237 33.66 -3.05 -11.39
N LEU A 238 33.19 -2.42 -10.30
CA LEU A 238 33.93 -2.29 -9.05
C LEU A 238 33.68 -3.46 -8.08
N LEU A 239 32.68 -4.30 -8.36
CA LEU A 239 32.29 -5.42 -7.51
C LEU A 239 33.24 -6.59 -7.77
N LYS A 240 34.14 -6.85 -6.81
CA LYS A 240 35.16 -7.89 -6.94
C LYS A 240 34.68 -9.25 -6.44
N ASP A 241 33.96 -9.24 -5.33
CA ASP A 241 33.51 -10.45 -4.65
C ASP A 241 32.06 -10.28 -4.21
N ILE A 242 31.30 -11.36 -4.29
CA ILE A 242 29.93 -11.45 -3.76
C ILE A 242 29.71 -12.82 -3.14
N THR A 243 29.21 -12.84 -1.91
CA THR A 243 28.79 -14.09 -1.26
C THR A 243 27.32 -14.32 -1.55
N ILE A 244 27.01 -15.42 -2.23
CA ILE A 244 25.63 -15.82 -2.54
C ILE A 244 25.07 -16.61 -1.34
N PRO A 245 23.94 -16.20 -0.76
CA PRO A 245 23.28 -16.94 0.32
C PRO A 245 22.87 -18.35 -0.12
N LYS A 246 22.91 -19.32 0.80
CA LYS A 246 22.57 -20.73 0.51
C LYS A 246 21.10 -20.93 0.11
N SER A 247 20.24 -19.99 0.44
CA SER A 247 18.82 -19.97 0.11
C SER A 247 18.54 -19.65 -1.36
N VAL A 248 19.50 -19.05 -2.08
CA VAL A 248 19.34 -18.68 -3.49
C VAL A 248 19.32 -19.94 -4.35
N LYS A 249 18.28 -20.06 -5.19
CA LYS A 249 18.03 -21.21 -6.07
C LYS A 249 18.36 -20.92 -7.53
#